data_AF-A0A832ZHP1-F1
#
_entry.id   AF-A0A832ZHP1-F1
#
_cell.length_a   1.000
_cell.length_b   1.000
_cell.length_c   1.000
_cell.angle_alpha   90.00
_cell.angle_beta   90.00
_cell.angle_gamma   90.00
#
_symmetry.space_group_name_H-M   'P 1'
#
loop_
_entity.id
_entity.type
_entity.pdbx_description
1 polymer ?
#
loop_
_entity_poly.entity_id
_entity_poly.type
_entity_poly.pdbx_seq_one_letter_code
_entity_poly.pdbx_strand_id
1 'polypeptide(L)'
;MLVSLTFDVEQDCPPYLNTTRGMEEGLPKILDLLNEKNIKATFFFTAEMARRYPNLARRVVDEGYELGCHGFNHERFDKLKKSRAEAIIKKSLNVLREFGDVVSFRAPNLQLPEYLFSSLSKNGIFVDSSKSWYKGYREGVKLIDGVLEIPVSVTSSKLRLPWSVQKVIHARLREPRVYFAHPWEFIPMQKEKIRFDCKFNTGGNALILLERLIDYYKDQNAKFVMIREYLDVYKRKHEKHENATKIVPSSSIELI
;
A
#
# COMPACT_ATOMS: atom_id res chain seq x y z
N MET A 1 0.43 18.17 -2.95
CA MET A 1 0.49 17.14 -1.90
C MET A 1 0.00 15.81 -2.48
N LEU A 2 0.73 14.71 -2.27
CA LEU A 2 0.30 13.37 -2.70
C LEU A 2 -0.18 12.54 -1.51
N VAL A 3 -1.25 11.77 -1.71
CA VAL A 3 -1.82 10.84 -0.73
C VAL A 3 -2.15 9.53 -1.42
N SER A 4 -1.89 8.41 -0.75
CA SER A 4 -2.27 7.09 -1.25
C SER A 4 -3.01 6.33 -0.17
N LEU A 5 -4.20 5.87 -0.52
CA LEU A 5 -4.95 4.91 0.26
C LEU A 5 -4.71 3.53 -0.32
N THR A 6 -4.27 2.62 0.53
CA THR A 6 -3.94 1.26 0.12
C THR A 6 -4.65 0.25 1.00
N PHE A 7 -4.96 -0.92 0.47
CA PHE A 7 -5.69 -1.94 1.19
C PHE A 7 -5.00 -3.29 1.03
N ASP A 8 -4.69 -3.94 2.14
CA ASP A 8 -4.13 -5.29 2.15
C ASP A 8 -5.32 -6.26 2.15
N VAL A 9 -5.54 -6.91 1.01
CA VAL A 9 -6.71 -7.75 0.73
C VAL A 9 -6.34 -9.21 0.95
N GLU A 10 -6.72 -9.68 2.12
CA GLU A 10 -6.31 -10.94 2.73
C GLU A 10 -7.45 -11.55 3.57
N GLN A 11 -7.21 -12.71 4.17
CA GLN A 11 -8.11 -13.29 5.17
C GLN A 11 -8.30 -12.34 6.37
N ASP A 12 -9.37 -12.54 7.13
CA ASP A 12 -9.67 -11.65 8.26
C ASP A 12 -8.61 -11.79 9.37
N CYS A 13 -7.94 -10.69 9.71
CA CYS A 13 -7.06 -10.54 10.88
C CYS A 13 -6.12 -11.75 11.16
N PRO A 14 -5.22 -12.13 10.22
CA PRO A 14 -4.26 -13.19 10.46
C PRO A 14 -3.29 -12.81 11.60
N PRO A 15 -2.84 -13.77 12.43
CA PRO A 15 -3.15 -15.21 12.38
C PRO A 15 -4.38 -15.60 13.22
N TYR A 16 -5.20 -14.63 13.67
CA TYR A 16 -6.24 -14.88 14.65
C TYR A 16 -7.50 -15.51 14.06
N LEU A 17 -7.89 -15.09 12.85
CA LEU A 17 -9.06 -15.62 12.16
C LEU A 17 -8.65 -16.14 10.76
N ASN A 18 -9.45 -17.08 10.26
CA ASN A 18 -9.36 -17.62 8.90
C ASN A 18 -10.66 -17.36 8.11
N THR A 19 -11.53 -16.51 8.64
CA THR A 19 -12.75 -16.06 7.96
C THR A 19 -12.40 -15.09 6.84
N THR A 20 -13.38 -14.77 5.99
CA THR A 20 -13.21 -13.89 4.83
C THR A 20 -14.37 -12.91 4.71
N ARG A 21 -14.99 -12.53 5.83
CA ARG A 21 -16.11 -11.58 5.85
C ARG A 21 -15.67 -10.20 5.37
N GLY A 22 -14.40 -9.85 5.55
CA GLY A 22 -13.80 -8.66 4.97
C GLY A 22 -13.90 -8.65 3.45
N MET A 23 -13.78 -9.80 2.79
CA MET A 23 -13.95 -9.92 1.34
C MET A 23 -15.41 -9.74 0.93
N GLU A 24 -16.33 -10.38 1.64
CA GLU A 24 -17.75 -10.44 1.26
C GLU A 24 -18.51 -9.16 1.59
N GLU A 25 -18.17 -8.51 2.70
CA GLU A 25 -18.90 -7.34 3.21
C GLU A 25 -18.05 -6.06 3.21
N GLY A 26 -16.77 -6.16 3.58
CA GLY A 26 -15.90 -5.00 3.81
C GLY A 26 -15.38 -4.37 2.53
N LEU A 27 -14.79 -5.19 1.65
CA LEU A 27 -14.20 -4.74 0.39
C LEU A 27 -15.22 -4.06 -0.53
N PRO A 28 -16.44 -4.60 -0.75
CA PRO A 28 -17.48 -3.90 -1.52
C PRO A 28 -17.77 -2.49 -1.00
N LYS A 29 -17.93 -2.32 0.32
CA LYS A 29 -18.22 -1.02 0.94
C LYS A 29 -17.08 -0.01 0.74
N ILE A 30 -15.83 -0.49 0.78
CA ILE A 30 -14.66 0.34 0.51
C ILE A 30 -14.69 0.80 -0.95
N LEU A 31 -14.88 -0.13 -1.89
CA LEU A 31 -14.93 0.19 -3.31
C LEU A 31 -16.05 1.19 -3.62
N ASP A 32 -17.26 0.96 -3.08
CA ASP A 32 -18.39 1.88 -3.22
C ASP A 32 -18.05 3.30 -2.76
N LEU A 33 -17.48 3.43 -1.55
CA LEU A 33 -17.07 4.73 -1.00
C LEU A 33 -15.99 5.42 -1.85
N LEU A 34 -14.96 4.67 -2.28
CA LEU A 34 -13.88 5.24 -3.07
C LEU A 34 -14.38 5.71 -4.44
N ASN A 35 -15.32 4.98 -5.04
CA ASN A 35 -15.94 5.33 -6.32
C ASN A 35 -16.84 6.57 -6.17
N GLU A 36 -17.68 6.62 -5.12
CA GLU A 36 -18.48 7.80 -4.78
C GLU A 36 -17.59 9.04 -4.60
N LYS A 37 -16.45 8.87 -3.93
CA LYS A 37 -15.48 9.95 -3.74
C LYS A 37 -14.61 10.19 -4.96
N ASN A 38 -14.68 9.39 -6.02
CA ASN A 38 -13.88 9.55 -7.24
C ASN A 38 -12.38 9.75 -6.94
N ILE A 39 -11.82 8.87 -6.10
CA ILE A 39 -10.38 8.89 -5.76
C ILE A 39 -9.69 7.62 -6.19
N LYS A 40 -8.37 7.71 -6.45
CA LYS A 40 -7.53 6.55 -6.76
C LYS A 40 -7.08 5.82 -5.49
N ALA A 41 -6.93 4.50 -5.59
CA ALA A 41 -6.44 3.64 -4.52
C ALA A 41 -5.71 2.40 -5.07
N THR A 42 -4.98 1.71 -4.19
CA THR A 42 -4.25 0.48 -4.50
C THR A 42 -4.69 -0.66 -3.60
N PHE A 43 -4.95 -1.83 -4.16
CA PHE A 43 -5.34 -3.03 -3.42
C PHE A 43 -4.28 -4.12 -3.59
N PHE A 44 -3.56 -4.44 -2.52
CA PHE A 44 -2.60 -5.53 -2.49
C PHE A 44 -3.31 -6.83 -2.17
N PHE A 45 -3.60 -7.64 -3.17
CA PHE A 45 -4.27 -8.93 -3.00
C PHE A 45 -3.28 -10.04 -2.69
N THR A 46 -3.63 -10.90 -1.74
CA THR A 46 -3.06 -12.25 -1.75
C THR A 46 -3.63 -13.01 -2.94
N ALA A 47 -2.79 -13.82 -3.59
CA ALA A 47 -3.23 -14.63 -4.73
C ALA A 47 -4.37 -15.59 -4.36
N GLU A 48 -4.38 -16.11 -3.13
CA GLU A 48 -5.47 -16.95 -2.63
C GLU A 48 -6.81 -16.21 -2.57
N MET A 49 -6.82 -14.95 -2.09
CA MET A 49 -8.07 -14.16 -2.06
C MET A 49 -8.56 -13.82 -3.47
N ALA A 50 -7.66 -13.54 -4.41
CA ALA A 50 -8.04 -13.31 -5.80
C ALA A 50 -8.64 -14.55 -6.46
N ARG A 51 -8.11 -15.76 -6.17
CA ARG A 51 -8.69 -17.03 -6.67
C ARG A 51 -10.06 -17.32 -6.08
N ARG A 52 -10.24 -17.06 -4.78
CA ARG A 52 -11.49 -17.33 -4.08
C ARG A 52 -12.57 -16.31 -4.41
N TYR A 53 -12.19 -15.06 -4.65
CA TYR A 53 -13.09 -13.95 -4.97
C TYR A 53 -12.71 -13.27 -6.30
N PRO A 54 -12.75 -13.99 -7.43
CA PRO A 54 -12.28 -13.47 -8.71
C PRO A 54 -13.08 -12.25 -9.19
N ASN A 55 -14.37 -12.18 -8.83
CA ASN A 55 -15.23 -11.05 -9.18
C ASN A 55 -14.78 -9.75 -8.48
N LEU A 56 -14.27 -9.84 -7.24
CA LEU A 56 -13.77 -8.66 -6.53
C LEU A 56 -12.42 -8.19 -7.07
N ALA A 57 -11.55 -9.13 -7.45
CA ALA A 57 -10.28 -8.79 -8.11
C ALA A 57 -10.52 -8.12 -9.48
N ARG A 58 -11.49 -8.62 -10.27
CA ARG A 58 -11.91 -7.96 -11.52
C ARG A 58 -12.48 -6.57 -11.26
N ARG A 59 -13.42 -6.46 -10.31
CA ARG A 59 -14.05 -5.18 -9.95
C ARG A 59 -13.01 -4.10 -9.62
N VAL A 60 -11.97 -4.44 -8.85
CA VAL A 60 -10.87 -3.53 -8.54
C VAL A 60 -10.21 -2.98 -9.81
N VAL A 61 -9.93 -3.83 -10.78
CA VAL A 61 -9.31 -3.43 -12.06
C VAL A 61 -10.29 -2.66 -12.94
N ASP A 62 -11.53 -3.13 -13.05
CA ASP A 62 -12.58 -2.54 -13.89
C ASP A 62 -12.97 -1.12 -13.41
N GLU A 63 -12.93 -0.87 -12.10
CA GLU A 63 -13.15 0.46 -11.50
C GLU A 63 -11.90 1.36 -11.56
N GLY A 64 -10.81 0.89 -12.19
CA GLY A 64 -9.61 1.68 -12.44
C GLY A 64 -8.65 1.80 -11.24
N TYR A 65 -8.82 0.97 -10.22
CA TYR A 65 -7.89 0.89 -9.10
C TYR A 65 -6.68 0.03 -9.44
N GLU A 66 -5.59 0.24 -8.70
CA GLU A 66 -4.41 -0.60 -8.86
C GLU A 66 -4.58 -1.95 -8.16
N LEU A 67 -4.37 -3.04 -8.90
CA LEU A 67 -4.10 -4.36 -8.35
C LEU A 67 -2.59 -4.53 -8.06
N GLY A 68 -2.26 -4.80 -6.80
CA GLY A 68 -0.93 -5.12 -6.30
C GLY A 68 -0.83 -6.54 -5.74
N CYS A 69 0.39 -7.05 -5.58
CA CYS A 69 0.64 -8.38 -5.03
C CYS A 69 0.95 -8.33 -3.53
N HIS A 70 0.28 -9.19 -2.75
CA HIS A 70 0.48 -9.36 -1.31
C HIS A 70 1.00 -10.76 -0.92
N GLY A 71 1.73 -11.42 -1.83
CA GLY A 71 2.10 -12.82 -1.67
C GLY A 71 0.95 -13.77 -1.99
N PHE A 72 1.06 -15.04 -1.58
CA PHE A 72 0.09 -16.04 -1.98
C PHE A 72 -0.99 -16.23 -0.92
N ASN A 73 -0.58 -16.40 0.34
CA ASN A 73 -1.47 -16.66 1.47
C ASN A 73 -0.92 -16.04 2.77
N HIS A 74 -0.55 -14.76 2.71
CA HIS A 74 -0.02 -13.98 3.82
C HIS A 74 1.24 -14.58 4.50
N GLU A 75 2.21 -15.04 3.69
CA GLU A 75 3.45 -15.62 4.20
C GLU A 75 4.44 -14.59 4.77
N ARG A 76 5.14 -14.98 5.84
CA ARG A 76 6.23 -14.17 6.41
C ARG A 76 7.53 -14.29 5.60
N PHE A 77 7.69 -13.42 4.61
CA PHE A 77 8.89 -13.39 3.75
C PHE A 77 10.20 -13.23 4.53
N ASP A 78 10.18 -12.57 5.69
CA ASP A 78 11.33 -12.44 6.60
C ASP A 78 11.76 -13.75 7.27
N LYS A 79 10.92 -14.79 7.22
CA LYS A 79 11.17 -16.11 7.84
C LYS A 79 11.35 -17.23 6.82
N LEU A 80 11.19 -16.95 5.53
CA LEU A 80 11.33 -17.95 4.48
C LEU A 80 12.77 -18.09 4.00
N LYS A 81 13.11 -19.29 3.53
CA LYS A 81 14.32 -19.48 2.71
C LYS A 81 14.15 -18.69 1.41
N LYS A 82 15.24 -18.07 0.93
CA LYS A 82 15.26 -17.26 -0.31
C LYS A 82 14.56 -17.93 -1.49
N SER A 83 14.94 -19.16 -1.83
CA SER A 83 14.34 -19.90 -2.96
C SER A 83 12.82 -20.10 -2.83
N ARG A 84 12.33 -20.30 -1.59
CA ARG A 84 10.90 -20.45 -1.33
C ARG A 84 10.17 -19.12 -1.48
N ALA A 85 10.74 -18.03 -0.95
CA ALA A 85 10.20 -16.69 -1.12
C ALA A 85 10.10 -16.29 -2.60
N GLU A 86 11.15 -16.52 -3.38
CA GLU A 86 11.17 -16.25 -4.83
C GLU A 86 10.10 -17.08 -5.58
N ALA A 87 9.95 -18.36 -5.24
CA ALA A 87 8.92 -19.21 -5.82
C ALA A 87 7.50 -18.72 -5.47
N ILE A 88 7.26 -18.25 -4.25
CA ILE A 88 5.97 -17.68 -3.84
C ILE A 88 5.68 -16.38 -4.57
N ILE A 89 6.67 -15.49 -4.75
CA ILE A 89 6.50 -14.25 -5.54
C ILE A 89 6.04 -14.62 -6.95
N LYS A 90 6.80 -15.48 -7.64
CA LYS A 90 6.46 -15.89 -9.01
C LYS A 90 5.07 -16.52 -9.10
N LYS A 91 4.75 -17.45 -8.19
CA LYS A 91 3.44 -18.12 -8.15
C LYS A 91 2.29 -17.11 -7.95
N SER A 92 2.47 -16.17 -7.02
CA SER A 92 1.44 -15.16 -6.72
C SER A 92 1.19 -14.25 -7.93
N LEU A 93 2.26 -13.82 -8.60
CA LEU A 93 2.16 -12.97 -9.79
C LEU A 93 1.49 -13.68 -10.95
N ASN A 94 1.78 -14.96 -11.17
CA ASN A 94 1.11 -15.74 -12.22
C ASN A 94 -0.41 -15.73 -12.05
N VAL A 95 -0.91 -15.92 -10.82
CA VAL A 95 -2.34 -15.89 -10.51
C VAL A 95 -2.92 -14.48 -10.65
N LEU A 96 -2.29 -13.47 -10.04
CA LEU A 96 -2.87 -12.13 -10.00
C LEU A 96 -2.87 -11.46 -11.38
N ARG A 97 -1.91 -11.81 -12.25
CA ARG A 97 -1.85 -11.30 -13.64
C ARG A 97 -2.93 -11.85 -14.56
N GLU A 98 -3.72 -12.83 -14.12
CA GLU A 98 -4.94 -13.22 -14.81
C GLU A 98 -6.03 -12.14 -14.72
N PHE A 99 -5.91 -11.20 -13.77
CA PHE A 99 -6.91 -10.14 -13.53
C PHE A 99 -6.49 -8.77 -14.07
N GLY A 100 -5.19 -8.49 -14.17
CA GLY A 100 -4.69 -7.22 -14.69
C GLY A 100 -3.18 -7.05 -14.46
N ASP A 101 -2.67 -5.87 -14.82
CA ASP A 101 -1.25 -5.56 -14.66
C ASP A 101 -0.88 -5.43 -13.18
N VAL A 102 0.05 -6.27 -12.73
CA VAL A 102 0.58 -6.27 -11.36
C VAL A 102 2.05 -5.87 -11.38
N VAL A 103 2.30 -4.63 -10.96
CA VAL A 103 3.62 -3.97 -10.95
C VAL A 103 4.07 -3.51 -9.57
N SER A 104 3.20 -3.63 -8.56
CA SER A 104 3.46 -3.23 -7.19
C SER A 104 3.39 -4.42 -6.24
N PHE A 105 4.24 -4.44 -5.22
CA PHE A 105 4.30 -5.49 -4.21
C PHE A 105 4.23 -4.93 -2.79
N ARG A 106 3.60 -5.68 -1.89
CA ARG A 106 3.66 -5.45 -0.45
C ARG A 106 3.80 -6.78 0.25
N ALA A 107 4.84 -6.95 1.06
CA ALA A 107 5.01 -8.12 1.89
C ALA A 107 3.99 -8.09 3.05
N PRO A 108 3.35 -9.22 3.35
CA PRO A 108 2.71 -9.48 4.64
C PRO A 108 3.53 -8.94 5.81
N ASN A 109 2.84 -8.38 6.79
CA ASN A 109 3.46 -7.75 7.95
C ASN A 109 4.39 -6.56 7.64
N LEU A 110 4.39 -5.97 6.43
CA LEU A 110 5.32 -4.89 6.06
C LEU A 110 6.77 -5.24 6.42
N GLN A 111 7.20 -6.45 6.04
CA GLN A 111 8.57 -6.92 6.23
C GLN A 111 9.04 -7.68 5.00
N LEU A 112 9.78 -6.99 4.13
CA LEU A 112 10.49 -7.60 3.01
C LEU A 112 12.02 -7.52 3.23
N PRO A 113 12.75 -8.65 3.18
CA PRO A 113 14.20 -8.66 3.10
C PRO A 113 14.72 -8.03 1.79
N GLU A 114 15.77 -7.20 1.88
CA GLU A 114 16.32 -6.46 0.74
C GLU A 114 16.82 -7.39 -0.39
N TYR A 115 17.35 -8.57 -0.05
CA TYR A 115 17.83 -9.53 -1.05
C TYR A 115 16.75 -10.03 -2.03
N LEU A 116 15.46 -9.79 -1.76
CA LEU A 116 14.34 -10.13 -2.64
C LEU A 116 14.02 -9.04 -3.67
N PHE A 117 14.59 -7.84 -3.58
CA PHE A 117 14.34 -6.76 -4.53
C PHE A 117 14.77 -7.12 -5.95
N SER A 118 15.93 -7.74 -6.12
CA SER A 118 16.35 -8.34 -7.40
C SER A 118 15.32 -9.35 -7.97
N SER A 119 14.63 -10.11 -7.11
CA SER A 119 13.59 -11.03 -7.53
C SER A 119 12.31 -10.31 -7.94
N LEU A 120 11.90 -9.28 -7.19
CA LEU A 120 10.78 -8.42 -7.57
C LEU A 120 11.01 -7.81 -8.96
N SER A 121 12.17 -7.18 -9.17
CA SER A 121 12.57 -6.57 -10.44
C SER A 121 12.53 -7.55 -11.61
N LYS A 122 13.17 -8.73 -11.46
CA LYS A 122 13.17 -9.80 -12.47
C LYS A 122 11.77 -10.31 -12.83
N ASN A 123 10.81 -10.19 -11.92
CA ASN A 123 9.43 -10.60 -12.15
C ASN A 123 8.52 -9.44 -12.59
N GLY A 124 9.06 -8.27 -12.93
CA GLY A 124 8.29 -7.13 -13.44
C GLY A 124 7.53 -6.35 -12.36
N ILE A 125 8.00 -6.39 -11.12
CA ILE A 125 7.57 -5.46 -10.07
C ILE A 125 8.52 -4.28 -10.06
N PHE A 126 7.96 -3.06 -9.98
CA PHE A 126 8.72 -1.82 -10.04
C PHE A 126 8.51 -0.93 -8.80
N VAL A 127 7.51 -1.24 -7.96
CA VAL A 127 7.27 -0.51 -6.72
C VAL A 127 7.02 -1.49 -5.57
N ASP A 128 7.68 -1.25 -4.43
CA ASP A 128 7.48 -1.98 -3.19
C ASP A 128 6.90 -1.04 -2.11
N SER A 129 5.95 -1.52 -1.32
CA SER A 129 5.43 -0.80 -0.16
C SER A 129 5.42 -1.66 1.10
N SER A 130 6.55 -2.30 1.38
CA SER A 130 6.73 -3.29 2.46
C SER A 130 7.46 -2.77 3.69
N LYS A 131 7.67 -1.46 3.84
CA LYS A 131 8.32 -0.87 5.02
C LYS A 131 7.39 0.11 5.71
N SER A 132 7.66 0.37 6.99
CA SER A 132 6.91 1.38 7.73
C SER A 132 7.74 2.05 8.82
N TRP A 133 7.52 3.34 9.01
CA TRP A 133 8.25 4.17 9.98
C TRP A 133 8.04 3.72 11.43
N TYR A 134 6.85 3.22 11.75
CA TYR A 134 6.51 2.75 13.09
C TYR A 134 7.12 1.37 13.40
N LYS A 135 7.69 0.68 12.41
CA LYS A 135 8.51 -0.53 12.59
C LYS A 135 10.02 -0.25 12.55
N GLY A 136 10.41 1.02 12.71
CA GLY A 136 11.82 1.42 12.82
C GLY A 136 12.50 1.78 11.50
N TYR A 137 11.81 1.72 10.36
CA TYR A 137 12.37 2.15 9.08
C TYR A 137 12.55 3.67 9.01
N ARG A 138 13.70 4.15 8.51
CA ARG A 138 14.07 5.58 8.50
C ARG A 138 14.60 6.11 7.17
N GLU A 139 14.83 5.24 6.19
CA GLU A 139 15.54 5.61 4.95
C GLU A 139 14.66 6.37 3.94
N GLY A 140 13.34 6.37 4.11
CA GLY A 140 12.43 7.11 3.23
C GLY A 140 12.19 6.39 1.91
N VAL A 141 12.16 7.13 0.80
CA VAL A 141 11.92 6.57 -0.54
C VAL A 141 13.26 6.29 -1.22
N LYS A 142 13.50 5.06 -1.66
CA LYS A 142 14.76 4.68 -2.34
C LYS A 142 14.54 3.70 -3.48
N LEU A 143 15.45 3.69 -4.44
CA LEU A 143 15.48 2.74 -5.55
C LEU A 143 16.47 1.63 -5.22
N ILE A 144 16.03 0.36 -5.25
CA ILE A 144 16.86 -0.82 -4.98
C ILE A 144 16.62 -1.83 -6.09
N ASP A 145 17.67 -2.24 -6.81
CA ASP A 145 17.57 -3.17 -7.95
C ASP A 145 16.50 -2.75 -9.01
N GLY A 146 16.28 -1.44 -9.18
CA GLY A 146 15.26 -0.91 -10.10
C GLY A 146 13.82 -0.89 -9.56
N VAL A 147 13.61 -1.27 -8.30
CA VAL A 147 12.32 -1.21 -7.61
C VAL A 147 12.30 -0.03 -6.64
N LEU A 148 11.26 0.81 -6.74
CA LEU A 148 11.07 1.95 -5.85
C LEU A 148 10.44 1.50 -4.54
N GLU A 149 11.17 1.55 -3.43
CA GLU A 149 10.67 1.27 -2.09
C GLU A 149 9.98 2.51 -1.51
N ILE A 150 8.72 2.36 -1.10
CA ILE A 150 7.87 3.44 -0.58
C ILE A 150 7.26 3.04 0.76
N PRO A 151 7.69 3.65 1.87
CA PRO A 151 7.24 3.25 3.19
C PRO A 151 5.81 3.71 3.48
N VAL A 152 5.06 2.86 4.18
CA VAL A 152 3.79 3.19 4.81
C VAL A 152 4.01 4.19 5.95
N SER A 153 3.22 5.27 5.98
CA SER A 153 3.39 6.39 6.89
C SER A 153 2.80 6.14 8.28
N VAL A 154 1.74 5.33 8.36
CA VAL A 154 0.97 5.15 9.59
C VAL A 154 0.40 3.73 9.72
N THR A 155 0.31 3.22 10.95
CA THR A 155 -0.37 1.94 11.24
C THR A 155 -1.89 2.06 11.05
N SER A 156 -2.55 1.01 10.56
CA SER A 156 -3.99 1.01 10.27
C SER A 156 -4.85 1.33 11.50
N SER A 157 -4.46 0.87 12.68
CA SER A 157 -5.16 1.20 13.94
C SER A 157 -5.29 2.70 14.21
N LYS A 158 -4.36 3.54 13.73
CA LYS A 158 -4.48 5.01 13.88
C LYS A 158 -5.63 5.58 13.05
N LEU A 159 -6.06 4.92 11.98
CA LEU A 159 -7.22 5.29 11.18
C LEU A 159 -8.56 5.03 11.88
N ARG A 160 -8.54 4.30 13.00
CA ARG A 160 -9.72 3.99 13.81
C ARG A 160 -9.79 4.78 15.12
N LEU A 161 -8.85 5.69 15.37
CA LEU A 161 -8.87 6.59 16.53
C LEU A 161 -9.97 7.66 16.42
N PRO A 162 -10.34 8.35 17.51
CA PRO A 162 -11.20 9.53 17.42
C PRO A 162 -10.64 10.57 16.45
N TRP A 163 -11.52 11.20 15.67
CA TRP A 163 -11.13 12.09 14.56
C TRP A 163 -10.25 13.27 14.98
N SER A 164 -10.47 13.85 16.15
CA SER A 164 -9.62 14.93 16.69
C SER A 164 -8.16 14.52 16.83
N VAL A 165 -7.91 13.27 17.25
CA VAL A 165 -6.56 12.69 17.36
C VAL A 165 -5.97 12.42 15.97
N GLN A 166 -6.79 11.88 15.06
CA GLN A 166 -6.39 11.62 13.69
C GLN A 166 -5.90 12.89 12.97
N LYS A 167 -6.64 14.00 13.09
CA LYS A 167 -6.25 15.30 12.50
C LYS A 167 -4.84 15.72 12.90
N VAL A 168 -4.48 15.59 14.19
CA VAL A 168 -3.15 15.96 14.69
C VAL A 168 -2.07 15.05 14.09
N ILE A 169 -2.34 13.75 13.96
CA ILE A 169 -1.43 12.79 13.33
C ILE A 169 -1.21 13.17 11.86
N HIS A 170 -2.29 13.37 11.10
CA HIS A 170 -2.24 13.61 9.66
C HIS A 170 -1.57 14.92 9.28
N ALA A 171 -1.82 15.99 10.05
CA ALA A 171 -1.16 17.29 9.86
C ALA A 171 0.37 17.22 10.02
N ARG A 172 0.89 16.22 10.76
CA ARG A 172 2.33 16.05 11.02
C ARG A 172 3.00 15.01 10.12
N LEU A 173 2.25 14.32 9.25
CA LEU A 173 2.84 13.31 8.37
C LEU A 173 3.67 13.97 7.27
N ARG A 174 4.90 13.46 7.10
CA ARG A 174 5.79 13.80 5.98
C ARG A 174 5.39 13.05 4.72
N GLU A 175 5.79 13.56 3.56
CA GLU A 175 5.64 12.83 2.30
C GLU A 175 6.68 11.69 2.21
N PRO A 176 6.35 10.55 1.57
CA PRO A 176 5.04 10.20 0.99
C PRO A 176 3.99 9.88 2.08
N ARG A 177 2.72 10.20 1.81
CA ARG A 177 1.59 9.91 2.71
C ARG A 177 0.86 8.65 2.23
N VAL A 178 1.38 7.49 2.63
CA VAL A 178 0.83 6.18 2.30
C VAL A 178 0.13 5.62 3.52
N TYR A 179 -1.18 5.46 3.38
CA TYR A 179 -2.06 4.84 4.37
C TYR A 179 -2.36 3.42 3.95
N PHE A 180 -2.53 2.53 4.93
CA PHE A 180 -3.06 1.20 4.69
C PHE A 180 -4.13 0.82 5.70
N ALA A 181 -5.05 -0.02 5.25
CA ALA A 181 -6.07 -0.68 6.06
C ALA A 181 -6.38 -2.06 5.45
N HIS A 182 -7.25 -2.83 6.09
CA HIS A 182 -7.68 -4.13 5.57
C HIS A 182 -9.20 -4.17 5.43
N PRO A 183 -9.76 -4.90 4.46
CA PRO A 183 -11.21 -5.02 4.32
C PRO A 183 -11.93 -5.46 5.59
N TRP A 184 -11.30 -6.33 6.38
CA TRP A 184 -11.85 -6.83 7.64
C TRP A 184 -11.95 -5.76 8.74
N GLU A 185 -11.28 -4.60 8.61
CA GLU A 185 -11.44 -3.48 9.55
C GLU A 185 -12.80 -2.77 9.37
N PHE A 186 -13.46 -2.96 8.23
CA PHE A 186 -14.71 -2.30 7.84
C PHE A 186 -15.96 -3.16 8.10
N ILE A 187 -15.81 -4.23 8.88
CA ILE A 187 -16.91 -5.06 9.38
C ILE A 187 -16.89 -5.12 10.92
N PRO A 188 -18.01 -5.45 11.60
CA PRO A 188 -18.01 -5.56 13.06
C PRO A 188 -17.10 -6.71 13.54
N MET A 189 -16.05 -6.37 14.29
CA MET A 189 -15.10 -7.31 14.91
C MET A 189 -15.12 -7.29 16.44
N GLN A 190 -15.96 -6.45 17.06
CA GLN A 190 -15.94 -6.17 18.51
C GLN A 190 -16.20 -7.42 19.36
N LYS A 191 -16.95 -8.39 18.82
CA LYS A 191 -17.28 -9.67 19.47
C LYS A 191 -16.21 -10.75 19.26
N GLU A 192 -15.26 -10.53 18.36
CA GLU A 192 -14.23 -11.53 18.06
C GLU A 192 -13.18 -11.63 19.17
N LYS A 193 -12.66 -12.86 19.36
CA LYS A 193 -11.61 -13.18 20.33
C LYS A 193 -10.22 -12.85 19.79
N ILE A 194 -10.04 -11.60 19.36
CA ILE A 194 -8.80 -11.07 18.80
C ILE A 194 -8.26 -9.91 19.64
N ARG A 195 -7.02 -9.48 19.36
CA ARG A 195 -6.39 -8.34 20.03
C ARG A 195 -7.27 -7.09 19.97
N PHE A 196 -7.23 -6.29 21.03
CA PHE A 196 -8.05 -5.08 21.14
C PHE A 196 -7.81 -4.11 19.98
N ASP A 197 -6.56 -3.89 19.59
CA ASP A 197 -6.19 -2.99 18.49
C ASP A 197 -6.75 -3.44 17.13
N CYS A 198 -7.08 -4.73 16.98
CA CYS A 198 -7.69 -5.28 15.77
C CYS A 198 -9.23 -5.16 15.74
N LYS A 199 -9.89 -4.85 16.87
CA LYS A 199 -11.36 -4.84 16.94
C LYS A 199 -12.01 -3.52 17.33
N PHE A 200 -11.28 -2.61 17.99
CA PHE A 200 -11.86 -1.33 18.38
C PHE A 200 -12.29 -0.51 17.16
N ASN A 201 -13.46 0.11 17.24
CA ASN A 201 -13.97 1.03 16.22
C ASN A 201 -13.92 0.49 14.77
N THR A 202 -14.08 -0.82 14.60
CA THR A 202 -14.25 -1.51 13.32
C THR A 202 -15.70 -1.43 12.83
N GLY A 203 -15.95 -1.78 11.57
CA GLY A 203 -17.30 -1.76 11.00
C GLY A 203 -17.67 -0.40 10.41
N GLY A 204 -18.95 -0.02 10.52
CA GLY A 204 -19.45 1.25 9.94
C GLY A 204 -18.70 2.48 10.42
N ASN A 205 -18.24 2.51 11.67
CA ASN A 205 -17.44 3.63 12.18
C ASN A 205 -16.08 3.75 11.48
N ALA A 206 -15.44 2.63 11.11
CA ALA A 206 -14.19 2.67 10.36
C ALA A 206 -14.42 3.25 8.96
N LEU A 207 -15.56 2.95 8.33
CA LEU A 207 -15.96 3.51 7.04
C LEU A 207 -16.19 5.03 7.13
N ILE A 208 -16.91 5.50 8.16
CA ILE A 208 -17.10 6.94 8.42
C ILE A 208 -15.77 7.66 8.64
N LEU A 209 -14.82 7.03 9.34
CA LEU A 209 -13.50 7.63 9.56
C LEU A 209 -12.65 7.65 8.30
N LEU A 210 -12.73 6.62 7.45
CA LEU A 210 -12.11 6.61 6.13
C LEU A 210 -12.67 7.74 5.25
N GLU A 211 -13.99 7.91 5.23
CA GLU A 211 -14.64 9.01 4.53
C GLU A 211 -14.11 10.37 4.99
N ARG A 212 -14.07 10.60 6.31
CA ARG A 212 -13.52 11.85 6.88
C ARG A 212 -12.06 12.08 6.52
N LEU A 213 -11.25 11.03 6.43
CA LEU A 213 -9.87 11.13 5.98
C LEU A 213 -9.78 11.58 4.52
N ILE A 214 -10.64 11.04 3.67
CA ILE A 214 -10.71 11.41 2.25
C ILE A 214 -11.08 12.89 2.13
N ASP A 215 -12.16 13.30 2.80
CA ASP A 215 -12.66 14.68 2.74
C ASP A 215 -11.62 15.67 3.28
N TYR A 216 -10.96 15.33 4.40
CA TYR A 216 -9.86 16.14 4.97
C TYR A 216 -8.74 16.44 3.97
N TYR A 217 -8.37 15.47 3.14
CA TYR A 217 -7.33 15.65 2.13
C TYR A 217 -7.84 16.32 0.86
N LYS A 218 -9.10 16.07 0.48
CA LYS A 218 -9.75 16.82 -0.60
C LYS A 218 -9.84 18.31 -0.30
N ASP A 219 -10.21 18.69 0.92
CA ASP A 219 -10.27 20.09 1.37
C ASP A 219 -8.91 20.80 1.26
N GLN A 220 -7.83 20.03 1.28
CA GLN A 220 -6.45 20.52 1.10
C GLN A 220 -5.95 20.40 -0.34
N ASN A 221 -6.83 20.13 -1.30
CA ASN A 221 -6.49 19.88 -2.71
C ASN A 221 -5.41 18.79 -2.89
N ALA A 222 -5.44 17.75 -2.06
CA ALA A 222 -4.55 16.61 -2.20
C ALA A 222 -4.83 15.85 -3.50
N LYS A 223 -3.78 15.36 -4.14
CA LYS A 223 -3.92 14.42 -5.25
C LYS A 223 -3.81 13.00 -4.71
N PHE A 224 -4.90 12.24 -4.84
CA PHE A 224 -4.90 10.81 -4.58
C PHE A 224 -4.22 10.07 -5.73
N VAL A 225 -3.23 9.24 -5.41
CA VAL A 225 -2.44 8.48 -6.38
C VAL A 225 -2.32 7.02 -5.98
N MET A 226 -2.28 6.15 -6.97
CA MET A 226 -1.93 4.74 -6.82
C MET A 226 -0.43 4.60 -6.51
N ILE A 227 -0.04 3.51 -5.86
CA ILE A 227 1.35 3.23 -5.51
C ILE A 227 2.25 3.18 -6.75
N ARG A 228 1.79 2.56 -7.87
CA ARG A 228 2.54 2.56 -9.14
C ARG A 228 2.92 3.95 -9.65
N GLU A 229 2.06 4.96 -9.43
CA GLU A 229 2.27 6.31 -9.98
C GLU A 229 3.42 7.06 -9.31
N TYR A 230 3.89 6.62 -8.13
CA TYR A 230 5.06 7.23 -7.50
C TYR A 230 6.34 7.02 -8.30
N LEU A 231 6.45 5.96 -9.09
CA LEU A 231 7.64 5.73 -9.91
C LEU A 231 7.85 6.88 -10.90
N ASP A 232 6.77 7.34 -11.54
CA ASP A 232 6.82 8.47 -12.47
C ASP A 232 7.04 9.81 -11.75
N VAL A 233 6.53 9.95 -10.53
CA VAL A 233 6.81 11.13 -9.68
C VAL A 233 8.29 11.15 -9.30
N TYR A 234 8.85 10.01 -8.93
CA TYR A 234 10.25 9.85 -8.55
C TYR A 234 11.17 10.16 -9.73
N LYS A 235 10.97 9.52 -10.88
CA LYS A 235 11.78 9.75 -12.10
C LYS A 235 11.82 11.22 -12.50
N ARG A 236 10.65 11.88 -12.59
CA ARG A 236 10.57 13.31 -12.94
C ARG A 236 11.28 14.23 -11.95
N LYS A 237 11.31 13.90 -10.65
CA LYS A 237 12.05 14.68 -9.66
C LYS A 237 13.56 14.51 -9.82
N HIS A 238 14.02 13.30 -10.09
CA HIS A 238 15.45 12.99 -10.24
C HIS A 238 16.03 13.45 -11.59
N GLU A 239 15.30 13.34 -12.69
CA GLU A 239 15.71 13.89 -13.99
C GLU A 239 15.86 15.42 -13.95
N LYS A 240 14.94 16.12 -13.27
CA LYS A 240 15.04 17.57 -13.06
C LYS A 240 16.25 17.95 -12.21
N HIS A 241 16.60 17.11 -11.22
CA HIS A 241 17.77 17.35 -10.39
C HIS A 241 19.05 17.19 -11.21
N GLU A 242 19.21 16.09 -11.97
CA GLU A 242 20.37 15.88 -12.84
C GLU A 242 20.54 16.98 -13.90
N ASN A 243 19.43 17.46 -14.48
CA ASN A 243 19.48 18.58 -15.43
C ASN A 243 19.82 19.91 -14.76
N ALA A 244 19.39 20.16 -13.52
CA ALA A 244 19.75 21.36 -12.77
C ALA A 244 21.23 21.37 -12.35
N THR A 245 21.81 20.22 -11.99
CA THR A 245 23.23 20.12 -11.60
C THR A 245 24.18 20.27 -12.79
N LYS A 246 23.72 20.02 -14.03
CA LYS A 246 24.48 20.22 -15.27
C LYS A 246 24.55 21.68 -15.73
N ILE A 247 23.79 22.60 -15.14
CA ILE A 247 23.67 24.02 -15.57
C ILE A 247 24.59 24.95 -14.74
N VAL A 248 25.50 24.44 -13.91
CA VAL A 248 26.56 25.28 -13.32
C VAL A 248 27.79 25.20 -14.23
N PRO A 249 28.11 26.24 -15.04
CA PRO A 249 29.37 26.26 -15.75
C PRO A 249 30.48 26.43 -14.72
N SER A 250 31.48 25.55 -14.79
CA SER A 250 32.79 25.80 -14.21
C SER A 250 33.37 27.05 -14.88
N SER A 251 33.10 28.23 -14.32
CA SER A 251 33.88 29.42 -14.65
C SER A 251 35.23 29.26 -13.97
N SER A 252 36.18 28.70 -14.72
CA SER A 252 37.61 28.79 -14.43
C SER A 252 37.97 30.26 -14.26
N ILE A 253 38.32 30.65 -13.03
CA ILE A 253 39.01 31.91 -12.78
C ILE A 253 40.49 31.64 -13.11
N GLU A 254 40.88 31.92 -14.34
CA GLU A 254 42.28 32.28 -14.63
C GLU A 254 42.46 33.74 -14.19
N LEU A 255 43.35 33.96 -13.23
CA LEU A 255 43.97 35.27 -13.03
C LEU A 255 45.48 35.06 -12.95
N ILE A 256 46.12 35.61 -13.98
CA ILE A 256 47.55 35.90 -14.14
C ILE A 256 47.99 36.91 -13.06
#